data_AF-A0A3B9VRH8-F1
#
_entry.id   AF-A0A3B9VRH8-F1
#
_cell.length_a   1.000
_cell.length_b   1.000
_cell.length_c   1.000
_cell.angle_alpha   90.00
_cell.angle_beta   90.00
_cell.angle_gamma   90.00
#
_symmetry.space_group_name_H-M   'P 1'
#
loop_
_entity.id
_entity.type
_entity.pdbx_description
1 polymer ?
#
loop_
_entity_poly.entity_id
_entity_poly.type
_entity_poly.pdbx_seq_one_letter_code
_entity_poly.pdbx_strand_id
1 'polypeptide(L)'
;MTVRRAIALLADQGILKSVQGKGVFVVDTFYQVHLPQTGALFDYSFFHDSRLRQEILFLQKVLAGKTFAELFQIGTGASVWMLGRRWMAENMAAALEYTYFPVEWIPDFSEESCKISW
;
A
#
# COMPACT_ATOMS: atom_id res chain seq x y z
N MET A 1 30.10 25.07 -3.01
CA MET A 1 29.83 24.07 -1.93
C MET A 1 28.38 23.57 -1.94
N THR A 2 27.38 24.43 -2.12
CA THR A 2 25.94 24.11 -1.94
C THR A 2 25.38 23.10 -2.94
N VAL A 3 25.68 23.25 -4.24
CA VAL A 3 25.18 22.35 -5.30
C VAL A 3 25.74 20.94 -5.14
N ARG A 4 27.04 20.79 -4.87
CA ARG A 4 27.68 19.48 -4.67
C ARG A 4 27.08 18.75 -3.45
N ARG A 5 26.78 19.48 -2.38
CA ARG A 5 26.14 18.92 -1.18
C ARG A 5 24.71 18.46 -1.47
N ALA A 6 23.93 19.24 -2.21
CA ALA A 6 22.57 18.85 -2.62
C ALA A 6 22.58 17.59 -3.50
N ILE A 7 23.50 17.51 -4.48
CA ILE A 7 23.66 16.33 -5.33
C ILE A 7 24.05 15.09 -4.51
N ALA A 8 24.98 15.24 -3.56
CA ALA A 8 25.38 14.13 -2.70
C ALA A 8 24.23 13.62 -1.82
N LEU A 9 23.41 14.52 -1.27
CA LEU A 9 22.23 14.17 -0.47
C LEU A 9 21.18 13.43 -1.30
N LEU A 10 20.88 13.93 -2.51
CA LEU A 10 19.92 13.27 -3.40
C LEU A 10 20.44 11.92 -3.90
N ALA A 11 21.76 11.76 -4.05
CA ALA A 11 22.37 10.47 -4.38
C ALA A 11 22.30 9.47 -3.22
N ASP A 12 22.52 9.94 -1.98
CA ASP A 12 22.37 9.13 -0.77
C ASP A 12 20.92 8.65 -0.55
N GLN A 13 19.95 9.49 -0.91
CA GLN A 13 18.52 9.15 -0.91
C GLN A 13 18.09 8.23 -2.08
N GLY A 14 19.03 7.83 -2.94
CA GLY A 14 18.75 6.96 -4.10
C GLY A 14 18.03 7.65 -5.26
N ILE A 15 17.80 8.97 -5.19
CA ILE A 15 17.10 9.76 -6.23
C ILE A 15 18.03 10.04 -7.42
N LEU A 16 19.33 10.20 -7.16
CA LEU A 16 20.35 10.43 -8.19
C LEU A 16 21.42 9.35 -8.19
N LYS A 17 21.99 9.08 -9.36
CA LYS A 17 23.17 8.22 -9.52
C LYS A 17 24.26 8.98 -10.25
N SER A 18 25.43 9.10 -9.60
CA SER A 18 26.62 9.64 -10.27
C SER A 18 27.36 8.52 -11.01
N VAL A 19 27.67 8.75 -12.28
CA VAL A 19 28.46 7.83 -13.11
C VAL A 19 29.73 8.55 -13.49
N GLN A 20 30.87 8.02 -13.03
CA GLN A 20 32.18 8.62 -13.27
C GLN A 20 32.42 8.83 -14.77
N GLY A 21 32.80 10.05 -15.15
CA GLY A 21 33.04 10.44 -16.54
C GLY A 21 31.78 10.64 -17.40
N LYS A 22 30.58 10.43 -16.86
CA LYS A 22 29.30 10.57 -17.61
C LYS A 22 28.31 11.55 -16.98
N GLY A 23 28.48 11.92 -15.71
CA GLY A 23 27.67 12.93 -15.03
C GLY A 23 26.78 12.36 -13.93
N VAL A 24 25.65 13.03 -13.68
CA VAL A 24 24.67 12.68 -12.65
C VAL A 24 23.32 12.45 -13.33
N PHE A 25 22.67 11.34 -13.00
CA PHE A 25 21.43 10.89 -13.61
C PHE A 25 20.33 10.75 -12.56
N VAL A 26 19.08 10.94 -12.96
CA VAL A 26 17.91 10.62 -12.13
C VAL A 26 17.70 9.11 -12.15
N VAL A 27 17.46 8.53 -10.97
CA VAL A 27 17.06 7.13 -10.82
C VAL A 27 15.53 7.08 -10.84
N ASP A 28 14.95 6.26 -11.70
CA ASP A 28 13.53 5.94 -11.63
C ASP A 28 13.28 5.06 -10.40
N THR A 29 13.00 5.70 -9.26
CA THR A 29 12.63 5.05 -8.00
C THR A 29 11.13 4.78 -7.93
N PHE A 30 10.53 4.28 -9.01
CA PHE A 30 9.13 3.86 -8.96
C PHE A 30 9.05 2.42 -8.49
N TYR A 31 8.21 2.17 -7.48
CA TYR A 31 7.83 0.82 -7.12
C TYR A 31 7.05 0.22 -8.28
N GLN A 32 7.65 -0.77 -8.96
CA GLN A 32 7.04 -1.45 -10.08
C GLN A 32 6.22 -2.63 -9.58
N VAL A 33 4.90 -2.53 -9.71
CA VAL A 33 3.98 -3.66 -9.49
C VAL A 33 3.93 -4.48 -10.78
N HIS A 34 4.08 -5.81 -10.66
CA HIS A 34 3.74 -6.69 -11.76
C HIS A 34 2.24 -6.95 -11.74
N LEU A 35 1.49 -6.36 -12.68
CA LEU A 35 0.07 -6.65 -12.86
C LEU A 35 -0.08 -7.75 -13.94
N PRO A 36 -0.67 -8.91 -13.63
CA PRO A 36 -0.94 -9.91 -14.65
C PRO A 36 -1.89 -9.35 -15.72
N GLN A 37 -1.62 -9.67 -16.99
CA GLN A 37 -2.40 -9.17 -18.14
C GLN A 37 -3.87 -9.63 -18.13
N THR A 38 -4.23 -10.62 -17.32
CA THR A 38 -5.58 -11.15 -17.20
C THR A 38 -6.53 -10.26 -16.39
N GLY A 39 -6.06 -9.15 -15.80
CA GLY A 39 -6.89 -8.13 -15.15
C GLY A 39 -7.66 -8.59 -13.91
N ALA A 40 -7.65 -9.89 -13.62
CA ALA A 40 -8.27 -10.50 -12.46
C ALA A 40 -7.19 -10.72 -11.41
N LEU A 41 -7.40 -10.03 -10.29
CA LEU A 41 -6.62 -10.08 -9.06
C LEU A 41 -5.33 -9.26 -9.16
N PHE A 42 -5.21 -8.26 -8.28
CA PHE A 42 -3.93 -7.94 -7.68
C PHE A 42 -3.38 -9.28 -7.21
N ASP A 43 -2.44 -9.81 -7.99
CA ASP A 43 -1.69 -10.98 -7.63
C ASP A 43 -1.17 -10.76 -6.20
N TYR A 44 -1.42 -11.75 -5.34
CA TYR A 44 -0.98 -11.79 -3.95
C TYR A 44 0.51 -11.37 -3.78
N SER A 45 1.32 -11.46 -4.85
CA SER A 45 2.70 -11.01 -4.92
C SER A 45 2.92 -9.57 -4.46
N PHE A 46 2.01 -8.63 -4.73
CA PHE A 46 2.15 -7.26 -4.20
C PHE A 46 2.16 -7.30 -2.68
N PHE A 47 1.15 -7.92 -2.07
CA PHE A 47 1.01 -7.97 -0.61
C PHE A 47 2.03 -8.89 0.08
N HIS A 48 2.73 -9.74 -0.68
CA HIS A 48 3.83 -10.60 -0.21
C HIS A 48 5.22 -10.08 -0.55
N ASP A 49 5.36 -8.90 -1.15
CA ASP A 49 6.67 -8.34 -1.44
C ASP A 49 7.37 -7.94 -0.13
N SER A 50 8.47 -8.64 0.18
CA SER A 50 9.29 -8.40 1.37
C SER A 50 9.83 -6.96 1.50
N ARG A 51 9.87 -6.20 0.40
CA ARG A 51 10.28 -4.79 0.37
C ARG A 51 9.18 -3.85 0.85
N LEU A 52 7.94 -4.30 0.87
CA LEU A 52 6.82 -3.52 1.37
C LEU A 52 6.71 -3.64 2.89
N ARG A 53 6.29 -2.53 3.49
CA ARG A 53 5.91 -2.42 4.90
C ARG A 53 4.48 -1.93 4.97
N GLN A 54 3.66 -2.67 5.71
CA GLN A 54 2.27 -2.31 5.96
C GLN A 54 2.19 -1.40 7.18
N GLU A 55 1.43 -0.32 7.06
CA GLU A 55 1.04 0.55 8.17
C GLU A 55 -0.49 0.64 8.21
N ILE A 56 -1.09 0.29 9.35
CA ILE A 56 -2.52 0.43 9.56
C ILE A 56 -2.78 1.90 9.87
N LEU A 57 -3.66 2.52 9.09
CA LEU A 57 -4.06 3.92 9.31
C LEU A 57 -5.28 3.99 10.22
N PHE A 58 -6.24 3.09 10.01
CA PHE A 58 -7.43 2.99 10.85
C PHE A 58 -8.14 1.64 10.61
N LEU A 59 -8.89 1.21 11.62
CA LEU A 59 -9.86 0.13 11.54
C LEU A 59 -11.16 0.58 12.21
N GLN A 60 -12.27 0.55 11.49
CA GLN A 60 -13.56 0.99 12.02
C GLN A 60 -14.73 0.18 11.45
N LYS A 61 -15.86 0.18 12.18
CA LYS A 61 -17.15 -0.32 11.67
C LYS A 61 -17.91 0.84 11.03
N VAL A 62 -18.38 0.64 9.81
CA VAL A 62 -19.22 1.59 9.07
C VAL A 62 -20.54 0.92 8.69
N LEU A 63 -21.58 1.71 8.49
CA LEU A 63 -22.86 1.19 8.01
C LEU A 63 -22.82 1.03 6.49
N ALA A 64 -23.30 -0.11 6.00
CA ALA A 64 -23.41 -0.38 4.59
C ALA A 64 -24.47 0.53 3.95
N GLY A 65 -24.01 1.46 3.11
CA GLY A 65 -24.89 2.13 2.15
C GLY A 65 -25.39 1.14 1.09
N LYS A 66 -26.27 1.61 0.20
CA LYS A 66 -26.89 0.78 -0.85
C LYS A 66 -25.88 -0.03 -1.66
N THR A 67 -24.77 0.60 -2.09
CA THR A 67 -23.74 -0.05 -2.90
C THR A 67 -23.07 -1.22 -2.18
N PHE A 68 -22.65 -1.06 -0.92
CA PHE A 68 -22.01 -2.14 -0.17
C PHE A 68 -23.03 -3.22 0.23
N ALA A 69 -24.27 -2.83 0.51
CA ALA A 69 -25.35 -3.77 0.79
C ALA A 69 -25.61 -4.70 -0.41
N GLU A 70 -25.69 -4.15 -1.62
CA GLU A 70 -25.85 -4.92 -2.84
C GLU A 70 -24.61 -5.77 -3.16
N LEU A 71 -23.40 -5.18 -3.04
CA LEU A 71 -22.14 -5.86 -3.36
C LEU A 71 -21.89 -7.09 -2.46
N PHE A 72 -22.16 -6.94 -1.15
CA PHE A 72 -21.95 -8.02 -0.18
C PHE A 72 -23.20 -8.86 0.08
N GLN A 73 -24.33 -8.53 -0.56
CA GLN A 73 -25.63 -9.19 -0.34
C GLN A 73 -26.09 -9.14 1.13
N ILE A 74 -25.86 -8.00 1.80
CA ILE A 74 -26.24 -7.74 3.19
C ILE A 74 -27.36 -6.70 3.27
N GLY A 75 -27.98 -6.55 4.45
CA GLY A 75 -28.98 -5.51 4.68
C GLY A 75 -28.41 -4.10 4.54
N THR A 76 -29.19 -3.16 4.00
CA THR A 76 -28.83 -1.73 4.06
C THR A 76 -28.75 -1.30 5.53
N GLY A 77 -27.66 -0.65 5.91
CA GLY A 77 -27.37 -0.32 7.30
C GLY A 77 -26.73 -1.44 8.11
N ALA A 78 -26.46 -2.61 7.53
CA ALA A 78 -25.64 -3.63 8.21
C ALA A 78 -24.20 -3.14 8.44
N SER A 79 -23.54 -3.66 9.46
CA SER A 79 -22.17 -3.25 9.79
C SER A 79 -21.14 -3.90 8.88
N VAL A 80 -20.21 -3.09 8.37
CA VAL A 80 -19.08 -3.47 7.51
C VAL A 80 -17.80 -2.99 8.17
N TRP A 81 -16.78 -3.83 8.21
CA TRP A 81 -15.44 -3.41 8.58
C TRP A 81 -14.84 -2.57 7.46
N MET A 82 -14.19 -1.48 7.84
CA MET A 82 -13.39 -0.63 6.96
C MET A 82 -11.99 -0.55 7.52
N LEU A 83 -11.03 -1.11 6.78
CA LEU A 83 -9.62 -1.12 7.11
C LEU A 83 -8.88 -0.22 6.11
N GLY A 84 -8.20 0.80 6.63
CA GLY A 84 -7.31 1.67 5.86
C GLY A 84 -5.85 1.28 6.07
N ARG A 85 -5.11 1.02 4.99
CA ARG A 85 -3.69 0.66 5.05
C ARG A 85 -2.83 1.49 4.11
N ARG A 86 -1.62 1.80 4.53
CA ARG A 86 -0.57 2.35 3.69
C ARG A 86 0.52 1.30 3.48
N TRP A 87 0.90 1.11 2.22
CA TRP A 87 1.99 0.23 1.82
C TRP A 87 3.20 1.09 1.46
N MET A 88 4.31 0.89 2.18
CA MET A 88 5.55 1.66 2.02
C MET A 88 6.62 0.78 1.37
N ALA A 89 7.20 1.22 0.26
CA ALA A 89 8.42 0.65 -0.32
C ALA A 89 9.59 1.57 0.04
N GLU A 90 10.44 1.14 0.97
CA GLU A 90 11.47 1.99 1.58
C GLU A 90 10.89 3.33 2.08
N ASN A 91 11.22 4.46 1.44
CA ASN A 91 10.77 5.80 1.81
C ASN A 91 9.60 6.32 0.96
N MET A 92 8.97 5.47 0.14
CA MET A 92 7.89 5.87 -0.77
C MET A 92 6.58 5.16 -0.43
N ALA A 93 5.49 5.92 -0.37
CA ALA A 93 4.14 5.34 -0.30
C ALA A 93 3.80 4.70 -1.65
N ALA A 94 3.83 3.36 -1.68
CA ALA A 94 3.54 2.56 -2.87
C ALA A 94 2.03 2.44 -3.13
N ALA A 95 1.22 2.33 -2.06
CA ALA A 95 -0.23 2.26 -2.18
C ALA A 95 -0.97 2.75 -0.93
N LEU A 96 -2.21 3.21 -1.16
CA LEU A 96 -3.23 3.44 -0.14
C LEU A 96 -4.38 2.47 -0.42
N GLU A 97 -4.66 1.61 0.55
CA GLU A 97 -5.64 0.53 0.41
C GLU A 97 -6.82 0.75 1.37
N TYR A 98 -8.03 0.52 0.87
CA TYR A 98 -9.24 0.44 1.67
C TYR A 98 -9.89 -0.93 1.47
N THR A 99 -9.89 -1.74 2.52
CA THR A 99 -10.54 -3.06 2.51
C THR A 99 -11.89 -2.95 3.22
N TYR A 100 -12.93 -3.49 2.58
CA TYR A 100 -14.27 -3.57 3.14
C TYR A 100 -14.73 -5.01 3.18
N PHE A 101 -15.31 -5.44 4.30
CA PHE A 101 -15.95 -6.75 4.41
C PHE A 101 -17.03 -6.74 5.51
N PRO A 102 -18.13 -7.48 5.35
CA PRO A 102 -19.17 -7.59 6.37
C PRO A 102 -18.64 -8.03 7.74
N VAL A 103 -19.12 -7.39 8.81
CA VAL A 103 -18.74 -7.76 10.18
C VAL A 103 -19.16 -9.19 10.51
N GLU A 104 -20.27 -9.67 9.93
CA GLU A 104 -20.76 -11.04 10.10
C GLU A 104 -19.78 -12.12 9.61
N TRP A 105 -18.85 -11.81 8.70
CA TRP A 105 -17.85 -12.79 8.23
C TRP A 105 -16.74 -12.99 9.26
N ILE A 106 -16.30 -11.90 9.92
CA ILE A 106 -15.25 -11.92 10.95
C ILE A 106 -15.63 -10.92 12.05
N PRO A 107 -16.48 -11.32 13.01
CA PRO A 107 -17.02 -10.40 14.03
C PRO A 107 -15.96 -9.80 14.95
N ASP A 108 -14.93 -10.61 15.27
CA ASP A 108 -13.86 -10.28 16.21
C ASP A 108 -12.59 -9.77 15.51
N PHE A 109 -12.74 -9.22 14.30
CA PHE A 109 -11.61 -8.66 13.56
C PHE A 109 -10.99 -7.48 14.33
N SER A 110 -9.66 -7.46 14.36
CA SER A 110 -8.86 -6.48 15.11
C SER A 110 -7.59 -6.11 14.34
N GLU A 111 -6.88 -5.09 14.82
CA GLU A 111 -5.59 -4.71 14.25
C GLU A 111 -4.55 -5.82 14.44
N GLU A 112 -4.64 -6.61 15.52
CA GLU A 112 -3.80 -7.80 15.73
C GLU A 112 -3.99 -8.83 14.62
N SER A 113 -5.22 -9.00 14.12
CA SER A 113 -5.51 -9.89 12.98
C SER A 113 -4.79 -9.47 11.70
N CYS A 114 -4.34 -8.21 11.59
CA CYS A 114 -3.64 -7.67 10.42
C CYS A 114 -2.12 -7.86 10.49
N LYS A 115 -1.56 -8.28 11.63
CA LYS A 115 -0.12 -8.50 11.78
C LYS A 115 0.25 -9.84 11.15
N ILE A 116 0.79 -9.79 9.94
CA ILE A 116 1.34 -10.99 9.30
C ILE A 116 2.60 -11.38 10.08
N SER A 117 2.53 -12.50 10.82
CA SER A 117 3.70 -13.08 11.47
C SER A 117 4.56 -13.75 10.39
N TRP A 118 5.74 -13.21 10.14
CA TRP A 118 6.80 -13.86 9.37
C TRP A 118 7.96 -14.17 10.30
#